data_AF-A0A6N6PE97-F1
#
_entry.id   AF-A0A6N6PE97-F1
#
_cell.length_a   1.000
_cell.length_b   1.000
_cell.length_c   1.000
_cell.angle_alpha   90.00
_cell.angle_beta   90.00
_cell.angle_gamma   90.00
#
_symmetry.space_group_name_H-M   'P 1'
#
loop_
_entity.id
_entity.type
_entity.pdbx_description
1 polymer ?
#
loop_
_entity_poly.entity_id
_entity_poly.type
_entity_poly.pdbx_seq_one_letter_code
_entity_poly.pdbx_strand_id
1 'polypeptide(L)'
;MRRKDTKPNAGFTQNPLHARHRLFDWHARRASVIRDGHPASITMKTKLQSLLTAILGLTLISAPAQPGGGMGGAKADIFSGGLKKILGDNKAFSAKMEIEATGPTGTPIKMPTKIAYNDGKSRMEMDMTKGGLPAEMLAQVKAMGMAEMVIISRPDKKAVYMIYPGLKAYAEMPHPETETPEAVSKYKVETQELAKESVEGQACVKNKVTVTDDKDKKTEFTIWQATEMKKFPVKIVSTDDGQAATMTFKEVKLTKPEGSQFDPPKDFKKYDNFMALMMEQMKGMGGPGGLPPGK
;
A
#
# COMPACT_ATOMS: atom_id res chain seq x y z
N MET A 1 26.02 75.80 13.25
CA MET A 1 27.27 75.01 13.10
C MET A 1 26.92 73.62 12.58
N ARG A 2 27.68 73.17 11.57
CA ARG A 2 27.88 71.80 11.03
C ARG A 2 26.72 70.98 10.43
N ARG A 3 26.90 70.81 9.11
CA ARG A 3 26.45 69.78 8.18
C ARG A 3 27.46 68.60 8.18
N LYS A 4 26.99 67.44 7.67
CA LYS A 4 27.72 66.33 6.97
C LYS A 4 28.64 65.44 7.83
N ASP A 5 28.91 64.17 7.54
CA ASP A 5 28.49 63.18 6.53
C ASP A 5 29.09 61.80 6.95
N THR A 6 28.43 60.70 6.55
CA THR A 6 29.00 59.40 6.09
C THR A 6 29.69 58.34 6.99
N LYS A 7 29.21 57.09 6.74
CA LYS A 7 29.85 55.74 6.68
C LYS A 7 29.98 54.87 7.95
N PRO A 8 29.49 53.61 7.88
CA PRO A 8 30.17 52.43 8.41
C PRO A 8 30.90 51.66 7.30
N ASN A 9 32.07 51.12 7.65
CA ASN A 9 33.04 50.48 6.77
C ASN A 9 32.91 48.94 6.79
N ALA A 10 33.23 48.32 5.66
CA ALA A 10 33.34 46.87 5.44
C ALA A 10 34.82 46.43 5.40
N GLY A 11 35.08 45.12 5.52
CA GLY A 11 36.41 44.47 5.35
C GLY A 11 36.72 43.52 6.53
N PHE A 12 36.62 42.18 6.47
CA PHE A 12 37.20 41.13 5.61
C PHE A 12 38.71 40.86 5.84
N THR A 13 39.01 39.54 5.85
CA THR A 13 40.27 38.78 5.63
C THR A 13 41.24 38.44 6.77
N GLN A 14 41.32 37.11 7.00
CA GLN A 14 42.49 36.21 6.89
C GLN A 14 43.34 35.79 8.12
N ASN A 15 43.54 34.46 8.13
CA ASN A 15 44.38 33.53 8.92
C ASN A 15 45.84 33.98 9.19
N PRO A 16 46.52 33.38 10.19
CA PRO A 16 47.51 32.34 9.82
C PRO A 16 47.67 31.15 10.80
N LEU A 17 48.31 30.14 10.21
CA LEU A 17 48.85 28.88 10.73
C LEU A 17 49.76 29.01 11.96
N HIS A 18 49.77 28.01 12.86
CA HIS A 18 51.00 27.32 13.31
C HIS A 18 50.71 26.04 14.14
N ALA A 19 51.16 24.91 13.57
CA ALA A 19 51.86 23.78 14.19
C ALA A 19 51.38 23.11 15.49
N ARG A 20 51.17 21.77 15.43
CA ARG A 20 52.11 20.77 16.00
C ARG A 20 51.74 19.30 15.70
N HIS A 21 52.63 18.66 14.95
CA HIS A 21 53.18 17.29 15.06
C HIS A 21 52.42 16.16 15.79
N ARG A 22 52.18 15.06 15.07
CA ARG A 22 52.73 13.69 15.30
C ARG A 22 52.25 12.76 14.16
N LEU A 23 53.08 12.42 13.17
CA LEU A 23 53.95 11.22 13.08
C LEU A 23 53.21 9.89 13.32
N PHE A 24 52.85 9.17 12.26
CA PHE A 24 53.47 7.89 11.88
C PHE A 24 53.01 7.49 10.48
N ASP A 25 53.99 7.29 9.61
CA ASP A 25 53.89 6.90 8.22
C ASP A 25 54.67 5.58 8.11
N TRP A 26 54.08 4.52 7.51
CA TRP A 26 54.86 3.40 7.02
C TRP A 26 54.19 2.77 5.80
N HIS A 27 54.76 3.07 4.65
CA HIS A 27 54.48 2.39 3.39
C HIS A 27 55.50 1.27 3.16
N ALA A 28 55.03 0.25 2.44
CA ALA A 28 55.67 -0.34 1.25
C ALA A 28 56.12 -1.82 1.32
N ARG A 29 55.50 -2.56 0.38
CA ARG A 29 56.11 -3.50 -0.60
C ARG A 29 56.70 -4.82 -0.09
N ARG A 30 56.15 -5.93 -0.60
CA ARG A 30 56.79 -6.74 -1.66
C ARG A 30 55.86 -7.85 -2.19
N ALA A 31 56.12 -8.21 -3.44
CA ALA A 31 55.34 -9.09 -4.30
C ALA A 31 55.93 -10.51 -4.39
N SER A 32 55.16 -11.38 -5.08
CA SER A 32 55.59 -12.58 -5.81
C SER A 32 55.85 -13.85 -4.96
N VAL A 33 55.68 -15.11 -5.39
CA VAL A 33 55.20 -15.77 -6.62
C VAL A 33 55.22 -17.30 -6.33
N ILE A 34 54.21 -18.04 -6.82
CA ILE A 34 54.19 -19.43 -7.35
C ILE A 34 54.80 -20.60 -6.53
N ARG A 35 53.99 -21.66 -6.30
CA ARG A 35 54.33 -23.04 -6.76
C ARG A 35 53.15 -24.02 -6.75
N ASP A 36 53.02 -24.70 -7.90
CA ASP A 36 52.15 -25.83 -8.23
C ASP A 36 52.45 -27.12 -7.45
N GLY A 37 51.45 -28.02 -7.41
CA GLY A 37 51.62 -29.43 -7.03
C GLY A 37 50.31 -30.23 -6.98
N HIS A 38 49.88 -30.77 -8.12
CA HIS A 38 49.00 -31.97 -8.25
C HIS A 38 49.90 -33.25 -8.31
N PRO A 39 49.39 -34.49 -8.47
CA PRO A 39 48.59 -35.34 -7.56
C PRO A 39 49.18 -36.79 -7.41
N ALA A 40 48.78 -37.61 -6.43
CA ALA A 40 48.88 -39.09 -6.46
C ALA A 40 48.24 -39.70 -5.19
N SER A 41 47.13 -40.46 -5.27
CA SER A 41 47.02 -41.90 -5.60
C SER A 41 47.52 -42.85 -4.50
N ILE A 42 46.63 -43.37 -3.64
CA ILE A 42 46.73 -44.69 -2.98
C ILE A 42 45.31 -45.30 -2.76
N THR A 43 45.00 -46.29 -3.62
CA THR A 43 44.45 -47.64 -3.33
C THR A 43 43.02 -47.89 -2.81
N MET A 44 42.29 -48.66 -3.65
CA MET A 44 41.08 -49.46 -3.44
C MET A 44 41.00 -50.24 -2.10
N LYS A 45 39.79 -50.36 -1.56
CA LYS A 45 39.21 -51.67 -1.21
C LYS A 45 37.68 -51.62 -1.12
N THR A 46 37.08 -52.40 -1.99
CA THR A 46 35.68 -52.79 -2.13
C THR A 46 35.08 -53.23 -0.80
N LYS A 47 34.00 -52.58 -0.36
CA LYS A 47 32.90 -53.23 0.35
C LYS A 47 31.58 -52.54 0.01
N LEU A 48 30.78 -53.27 -0.76
CA LEU A 48 29.37 -53.06 -1.02
C LEU A 48 28.62 -53.22 0.31
N GLN A 49 28.27 -52.11 0.94
CA GLN A 49 27.31 -52.10 2.05
C GLN A 49 26.31 -50.98 1.82
N SER A 50 25.07 -51.43 1.70
CA SER A 50 23.84 -50.68 1.46
C SER A 50 23.61 -49.62 2.52
N LEU A 51 23.64 -48.35 2.12
CA LEU A 51 23.18 -47.20 2.90
C LEU A 51 22.14 -46.47 2.05
N LEU A 52 20.88 -46.57 2.46
CA LEU A 52 19.82 -45.64 2.04
C LEU A 52 18.96 -45.34 3.27
N THR A 53 19.57 -44.62 4.20
CA THR A 53 18.88 -43.77 5.16
C THR A 53 19.26 -42.34 4.78
N ALA A 54 18.43 -41.67 3.99
CA ALA A 54 18.53 -40.24 3.74
C ALA A 54 17.33 -39.56 4.40
N ILE A 55 17.62 -38.90 5.52
CA ILE A 55 16.81 -37.86 6.13
C ILE A 55 16.64 -36.75 5.07
N LEU A 56 15.43 -36.52 4.57
CA LEU A 56 15.06 -35.22 4.03
C LEU A 56 14.29 -34.47 5.11
N GLY A 57 15.04 -33.67 5.86
CA GLY A 57 14.50 -32.56 6.62
C GLY A 57 14.00 -31.44 5.70
N LEU A 58 13.08 -30.66 6.26
CA LEU A 58 12.71 -29.30 5.85
C LEU A 58 12.64 -29.00 4.35
N THR A 59 11.42 -29.01 3.82
CA THR A 59 10.98 -27.85 3.03
C THR A 59 9.71 -27.29 3.66
N LEU A 60 9.92 -26.38 4.63
CA LEU A 60 9.04 -25.22 4.74
C LEU A 60 9.13 -24.54 3.37
N ILE A 61 8.18 -24.81 2.48
CA ILE A 61 7.99 -23.94 1.34
C ILE A 61 7.44 -22.65 1.95
N SER A 62 8.36 -21.75 2.29
CA SER A 62 8.10 -20.33 2.33
C SER A 62 7.43 -20.01 1.01
N ALA A 63 6.11 -19.81 1.04
CA ALA A 63 5.38 -19.32 -0.11
C ALA A 63 6.13 -18.08 -0.58
N PRO A 64 6.70 -18.06 -1.80
CA PRO A 64 7.21 -16.81 -2.34
C PRO A 64 6.02 -15.86 -2.33
N ALA A 65 6.17 -14.77 -1.57
CA ALA A 65 5.28 -13.62 -1.63
C ALA A 65 5.06 -13.34 -3.11
N GLN A 66 3.85 -13.63 -3.61
CA GLN A 66 3.54 -13.35 -5.00
C GLN A 66 3.74 -11.84 -5.17
N PRO A 67 4.60 -11.39 -6.10
CA PRO A 67 4.63 -9.99 -6.50
C PRO A 67 3.38 -9.74 -7.36
N GLY A 68 2.23 -9.76 -6.69
CA GLY A 68 0.90 -9.55 -7.23
C GLY A 68 0.39 -8.19 -6.79
N GLY A 69 1.19 -7.15 -6.96
CA GLY A 69 0.73 -5.76 -6.94
C GLY A 69 -0.10 -5.45 -8.19
N GLY A 70 -1.14 -6.24 -8.46
CA GLY A 70 -2.17 -5.86 -9.43
C GLY A 70 -3.02 -4.74 -8.85
N MET A 71 -3.80 -4.04 -9.66
CA MET A 71 -4.77 -3.02 -9.22
C MET A 71 -5.84 -3.53 -8.22
N GLY A 72 -5.84 -4.82 -7.87
CA GLY A 72 -6.54 -5.39 -6.70
C GLY A 72 -5.73 -5.35 -5.38
N GLY A 73 -4.55 -4.73 -5.41
CA GLY A 73 -3.64 -4.48 -4.28
C GLY A 73 -3.91 -3.15 -3.57
N ALA A 74 -5.00 -2.46 -3.91
CA ALA A 74 -5.75 -1.78 -2.86
C ALA A 74 -6.16 -2.88 -1.90
N LYS A 75 -5.32 -3.14 -0.87
CA LYS A 75 -5.53 -4.18 0.15
C LYS A 75 -7.03 -4.15 0.42
N ALA A 76 -7.76 -5.23 0.15
CA ALA A 76 -9.23 -5.26 0.30
C ALA A 76 -9.68 -4.81 1.70
N ASP A 77 -8.72 -4.76 2.63
CA ASP A 77 -8.78 -4.16 3.95
C ASP A 77 -8.06 -2.79 4.05
N ILE A 78 -8.39 -1.82 3.17
CA ILE A 78 -7.94 -0.42 3.33
C ILE A 78 -8.34 0.12 4.72
N PHE A 79 -9.35 -0.50 5.33
CA PHE A 79 -9.86 -0.27 6.69
C PHE A 79 -9.42 -1.33 7.71
N SER A 80 -8.17 -1.79 7.62
CA SER A 80 -7.56 -2.70 8.60
C SER A 80 -7.63 -2.15 10.04
N GLY A 81 -7.29 -2.98 11.03
CA GLY A 81 -7.40 -2.65 12.46
C GLY A 81 -6.75 -1.31 12.83
N GLY A 82 -5.62 -0.98 12.21
CA GLY A 82 -4.94 0.30 12.39
C GLY A 82 -5.76 1.51 11.94
N LEU A 83 -6.40 1.46 10.76
CA LEU A 83 -7.24 2.56 10.28
C LEU A 83 -8.53 2.70 11.12
N LYS A 84 -9.11 1.59 11.60
CA LYS A 84 -10.27 1.65 12.52
C LYS A 84 -9.96 2.44 13.79
N LYS A 85 -8.76 2.26 14.36
CA LYS A 85 -8.31 3.04 15.53
C LYS A 85 -8.16 4.53 15.20
N ILE A 86 -7.70 4.86 14.01
CA ILE A 86 -7.50 6.24 13.53
C ILE A 86 -8.82 6.96 13.24
N LEU A 87 -9.83 6.24 12.72
CA LEU A 87 -11.18 6.79 12.51
C LEU A 87 -11.87 7.14 13.84
N GLY A 88 -11.44 6.53 14.94
CA GLY A 88 -11.90 6.83 16.29
C GLY A 88 -13.40 6.63 16.46
N ASP A 89 -14.08 7.66 16.98
CA ASP A 89 -15.53 7.62 17.22
C ASP A 89 -16.38 7.74 15.94
N ASN A 90 -15.77 7.97 14.79
CA ASN A 90 -16.46 8.12 13.51
C ASN A 90 -16.87 6.75 12.93
N LYS A 91 -17.83 6.11 13.59
CA LYS A 91 -18.30 4.76 13.25
C LYS A 91 -19.19 4.71 12.01
N ALA A 92 -19.71 5.84 11.55
CA ALA A 92 -20.53 5.88 10.34
C ALA A 92 -20.37 7.20 9.59
N PHE A 93 -20.07 7.10 8.29
CA PHE A 93 -19.94 8.27 7.43
C PHE A 93 -20.05 7.89 5.94
N SER A 94 -20.25 8.89 5.10
CA SER A 94 -20.02 8.79 3.65
C SER A 94 -19.23 9.99 3.17
N ALA A 95 -18.40 9.82 2.14
CA ALA A 95 -17.59 10.89 1.58
C ALA A 95 -17.24 10.62 0.11
N LYS A 96 -16.84 11.67 -0.61
CA LYS A 96 -15.95 11.53 -1.75
C LYS A 96 -14.52 11.43 -1.22
N MET A 97 -13.72 10.54 -1.79
CA MET A 97 -12.36 10.28 -1.37
C MET A 97 -11.47 10.34 -2.61
N GLU A 98 -10.37 11.06 -2.54
CA GLU A 98 -9.30 10.99 -3.55
C GLU A 98 -8.17 10.15 -2.96
N ILE A 99 -7.86 9.03 -3.63
CA ILE A 99 -6.69 8.22 -3.32
C ILE A 99 -5.57 8.65 -4.25
N GLU A 100 -4.45 9.08 -3.71
CA GLU A 100 -3.24 9.37 -4.46
C GLU A 100 -2.16 8.36 -4.04
N ALA A 101 -1.64 7.61 -5.02
CA ALA A 101 -0.61 6.60 -4.80
C ALA A 101 0.40 6.61 -5.95
N THR A 102 1.60 6.10 -5.70
CA THR A 102 2.61 5.94 -6.75
C THR A 102 2.17 4.84 -7.71
N GLY A 103 1.98 5.19 -8.99
CA GLY A 103 1.64 4.26 -10.05
C GLY A 103 2.83 3.37 -10.45
N PRO A 104 2.60 2.37 -11.33
CA PRO A 104 3.63 1.42 -11.76
C PRO A 104 4.87 2.06 -12.40
N THR A 105 4.72 3.27 -12.95
CA THR A 105 5.78 4.05 -13.60
C THR A 105 6.46 5.05 -12.68
N GLY A 106 6.14 5.04 -11.37
CA GLY A 106 6.61 6.03 -10.41
C GLY A 106 5.83 7.36 -10.44
N THR A 107 4.86 7.50 -11.35
CA THR A 107 4.03 8.71 -11.47
C THR A 107 2.86 8.64 -10.47
N PRO A 108 2.55 9.71 -9.72
CA PRO A 108 1.39 9.72 -8.84
C PRO A 108 0.09 9.58 -9.64
N ILE A 109 -0.74 8.61 -9.26
CA ILE A 109 -2.07 8.38 -9.80
C ILE A 109 -3.09 8.82 -8.77
N LYS A 110 -4.02 9.69 -9.19
CA LYS A 110 -5.19 10.10 -8.39
C LYS A 110 -6.40 9.31 -8.85
N MET A 111 -7.06 8.64 -7.90
CA MET A 111 -8.27 7.86 -8.14
C MET A 111 -9.43 8.41 -7.31
N PRO A 112 -10.40 9.08 -7.95
CA PRO A 112 -11.61 9.51 -7.26
C PRO A 112 -12.45 8.28 -6.90
N THR A 113 -12.80 8.19 -5.64
CA THR A 113 -13.52 7.09 -5.01
C THR A 113 -14.71 7.65 -4.23
N LYS A 114 -15.85 6.98 -4.23
CA LYS A 114 -16.90 7.25 -3.23
C LYS A 114 -16.77 6.22 -2.13
N ILE A 115 -16.94 6.65 -0.89
CA ILE A 115 -16.91 5.78 0.27
C ILE A 115 -18.15 5.93 1.13
N ALA A 116 -18.68 4.80 1.59
CA ALA A 116 -19.56 4.72 2.73
C ALA A 116 -18.97 3.73 3.76
N TYR A 117 -19.08 4.08 5.03
CA TYR A 117 -18.62 3.30 6.16
C TYR A 117 -19.70 3.25 7.23
N ASN A 118 -19.93 2.07 7.80
CA ASN A 118 -20.91 1.87 8.86
C ASN A 118 -20.51 0.67 9.71
N ASP A 119 -19.88 0.95 10.85
CA ASP A 119 -19.52 -0.02 11.90
C ASP A 119 -18.78 -1.24 11.33
N GLY A 120 -17.64 -0.97 10.68
CA GLY A 120 -16.82 -1.99 10.03
C GLY A 120 -17.26 -2.40 8.62
N LYS A 121 -18.52 -2.16 8.24
CA LYS A 121 -18.97 -2.33 6.84
C LYS A 121 -18.46 -1.18 6.00
N SER A 122 -17.93 -1.47 4.83
CA SER A 122 -17.51 -0.43 3.89
C SER A 122 -18.00 -0.72 2.48
N ARG A 123 -18.25 0.35 1.73
CA ARG A 123 -18.53 0.34 0.30
C ARG A 123 -17.62 1.37 -0.33
N MET A 124 -16.84 0.96 -1.32
CA MET A 124 -15.99 1.83 -2.12
C MET A 124 -16.37 1.70 -3.58
N GLU A 125 -16.66 2.82 -4.22
CA GLU A 125 -16.97 2.86 -5.66
C GLU A 125 -15.85 3.59 -6.37
N MET A 126 -15.23 2.93 -7.35
CA MET A 126 -14.11 3.43 -8.13
C MET A 126 -14.49 3.44 -9.61
N ASP A 127 -14.17 4.55 -10.28
CA ASP A 127 -14.20 4.64 -11.73
C ASP A 127 -12.76 4.48 -12.22
N MET A 128 -12.46 3.28 -12.71
CA MET A 128 -11.13 2.90 -13.20
C MET A 128 -10.71 3.78 -14.38
N THR A 129 -11.67 4.36 -15.11
CA THR A 129 -11.37 5.22 -16.25
C THR A 129 -10.82 6.58 -15.85
N LYS A 130 -10.98 6.97 -14.58
CA LYS A 130 -10.41 8.18 -13.99
C LYS A 130 -9.06 7.95 -13.31
N GLY A 131 -8.56 6.71 -13.26
CA GLY A 131 -7.31 6.33 -12.59
C GLY A 131 -6.05 6.48 -13.45
N GLY A 132 -6.04 7.34 -14.47
CA GLY A 132 -4.84 7.60 -15.28
C GLY A 132 -4.36 6.44 -16.16
N LEU A 133 -5.25 5.50 -16.54
CA LEU A 133 -4.90 4.39 -17.43
C LEU A 133 -4.57 4.89 -18.86
N PRO A 134 -3.63 4.24 -19.58
CA PRO A 134 -3.39 4.49 -21.00
C PRO A 134 -4.66 4.32 -21.86
N ALA A 135 -4.77 5.05 -22.97
CA ALA A 135 -5.97 5.06 -23.82
C ALA A 135 -6.39 3.67 -24.31
N GLU A 136 -5.43 2.82 -24.67
CA GLU A 136 -5.68 1.44 -25.09
C GLU A 136 -6.28 0.60 -23.96
N MET A 137 -5.72 0.70 -22.75
CA MET A 137 -6.25 0.03 -21.56
C MET A 137 -7.63 0.57 -21.17
N LEU A 138 -7.88 1.88 -21.32
CA LEU A 138 -9.19 2.48 -21.08
C LEU A 138 -10.26 1.90 -22.00
N ALA A 139 -9.94 1.74 -23.29
CA ALA A 139 -10.85 1.14 -24.27
C ALA A 139 -11.15 -0.32 -23.90
N GLN A 140 -10.12 -1.08 -23.54
CA GLN A 140 -10.25 -2.49 -23.13
C GLN A 140 -11.11 -2.63 -21.87
N VAL A 141 -10.81 -1.87 -20.81
CA VAL A 141 -11.56 -1.91 -19.54
C VAL A 141 -13.04 -1.55 -19.74
N LYS A 142 -13.34 -0.58 -20.62
CA LYS A 142 -14.72 -0.25 -20.99
C LYS A 142 -15.39 -1.38 -21.77
N ALA A 143 -14.72 -1.92 -22.78
CA ALA A 143 -15.26 -3.00 -23.61
C ALA A 143 -15.54 -4.27 -22.79
N MET A 144 -14.74 -4.54 -21.76
CA MET A 144 -14.92 -5.64 -20.83
C MET A 144 -15.96 -5.37 -19.73
N GLY A 145 -16.62 -4.21 -19.70
CA GLY A 145 -17.58 -3.85 -18.65
C GLY A 145 -16.96 -3.65 -17.25
N MET A 146 -15.64 -3.42 -17.18
CA MET A 146 -14.85 -3.31 -15.94
C MET A 146 -14.51 -1.86 -15.58
N ALA A 147 -15.08 -0.87 -16.27
CA ALA A 147 -14.85 0.56 -16.05
C ALA A 147 -15.21 1.03 -14.64
N GLU A 148 -16.25 0.45 -14.06
CA GLU A 148 -16.69 0.74 -12.71
C GLU A 148 -16.50 -0.50 -11.84
N MET A 149 -15.92 -0.28 -10.67
CA MET A 149 -15.71 -1.33 -9.68
C MET A 149 -16.29 -0.86 -8.34
N VAL A 150 -17.09 -1.71 -7.72
CA VAL A 150 -17.57 -1.51 -6.36
C VAL A 150 -17.02 -2.61 -5.47
N ILE A 151 -16.33 -2.23 -4.39
CA ILE A 151 -15.85 -3.14 -3.37
C ILE A 151 -16.71 -2.94 -2.13
N ILE A 152 -17.35 -4.01 -1.66
CA ILE A 152 -18.08 -4.02 -0.39
C ILE A 152 -17.38 -4.96 0.58
N SER A 153 -16.93 -4.44 1.71
CA SER A 153 -16.42 -5.25 2.82
C SER A 153 -17.53 -5.53 3.84
N ARG A 154 -17.73 -6.80 4.16
CA ARG A 154 -18.70 -7.29 5.16
C ARG A 154 -18.01 -8.20 6.18
N PRO A 155 -17.27 -7.63 7.15
CA PRO A 155 -16.66 -8.43 8.22
C PRO A 155 -17.69 -9.26 9.00
N ASP A 156 -18.91 -8.73 9.18
CA ASP A 156 -20.04 -9.43 9.79
C ASP A 156 -20.48 -10.69 9.02
N LYS A 157 -20.24 -10.72 7.71
CA LYS A 157 -20.48 -11.88 6.84
C LYS A 157 -19.21 -12.66 6.47
N LYS A 158 -18.03 -12.23 6.97
CA LYS A 158 -16.71 -12.74 6.56
C LYS A 158 -16.52 -12.75 5.04
N ALA A 159 -17.08 -11.75 4.35
CA ALA A 159 -17.08 -11.68 2.90
C ALA A 159 -16.61 -10.31 2.38
N VAL A 160 -15.99 -10.31 1.22
CA VAL A 160 -15.75 -9.14 0.38
C VAL A 160 -16.44 -9.36 -0.97
N TYR A 161 -17.25 -8.40 -1.40
CA TYR A 161 -17.88 -8.44 -2.71
C TYR A 161 -17.14 -7.49 -3.65
N MET A 162 -16.67 -8.02 -4.78
CA MET A 162 -16.13 -7.23 -5.88
C MET A 162 -17.14 -7.24 -7.02
N ILE A 163 -17.77 -6.10 -7.25
CA ILE A 163 -18.94 -5.94 -8.11
C ILE A 163 -18.52 -5.12 -9.34
N TYR A 164 -18.90 -5.60 -10.52
CA TYR A 164 -18.75 -4.91 -11.79
C TYR A 164 -20.13 -4.60 -12.38
N PRO A 165 -20.64 -3.37 -12.20
CA PRO A 165 -21.96 -2.99 -12.70
C PRO A 165 -22.14 -3.20 -14.20
N GLY A 166 -21.10 -2.91 -15.01
CA GLY A 166 -21.11 -3.12 -16.45
C GLY A 166 -21.29 -4.58 -16.88
N LEU A 167 -20.92 -5.53 -16.01
CA LEU A 167 -21.06 -6.97 -16.23
C LEU A 167 -22.34 -7.55 -15.61
N LYS A 168 -23.08 -6.78 -14.82
CA LYS A 168 -24.16 -7.29 -13.95
C LYS A 168 -23.73 -8.54 -13.17
N ALA A 169 -22.50 -8.50 -12.66
CA ALA A 169 -21.84 -9.63 -12.02
C ALA A 169 -21.02 -9.18 -10.82
N TYR A 170 -20.81 -10.10 -9.88
CA TYR A 170 -19.90 -9.89 -8.77
C TYR A 170 -19.21 -11.18 -8.36
N ALA A 171 -17.99 -11.05 -7.82
CA ALA A 171 -17.30 -12.10 -7.12
C ALA A 171 -17.50 -11.91 -5.61
N GLU A 172 -17.83 -12.99 -4.92
CA GLU A 172 -17.84 -13.06 -3.45
C GLU A 172 -16.57 -13.77 -3.02
N MET A 173 -15.69 -13.08 -2.32
CA MET A 173 -14.43 -13.63 -1.83
C MET A 173 -14.50 -13.71 -0.30
N PRO A 174 -13.79 -14.68 0.31
CA PRO A 174 -13.60 -14.66 1.74
C PRO A 174 -12.96 -13.33 2.13
N HIS A 175 -13.44 -12.72 3.21
CA HIS A 175 -12.73 -11.60 3.78
C HIS A 175 -11.33 -12.08 4.17
N PRO A 176 -10.24 -11.37 3.79
CA PRO A 176 -8.92 -11.71 4.28
C PRO A 176 -8.99 -11.83 5.80
N GLU A 177 -8.27 -12.78 6.40
CA GLU A 177 -8.27 -12.96 7.85
C GLU A 177 -7.97 -11.62 8.52
N THR A 178 -9.01 -10.98 9.03
CA THR A 178 -8.87 -9.77 9.81
C THR A 178 -8.45 -10.14 11.20
N GLU A 179 -7.57 -9.32 11.75
CA GLU A 179 -7.23 -9.28 13.15
C GLU A 179 -8.52 -9.37 13.99
N THR A 180 -8.54 -10.29 14.95
CA THR A 180 -9.71 -10.46 15.82
C THR A 180 -9.96 -9.16 16.61
N PRO A 181 -11.21 -8.89 17.06
CA PRO A 181 -11.46 -7.73 17.91
C PRO A 181 -10.55 -7.68 19.16
N GLU A 182 -10.16 -8.86 19.66
CA GLU A 182 -9.21 -9.04 20.76
C GLU A 182 -7.77 -8.69 20.37
N ALA A 183 -7.35 -8.99 19.13
CA ALA A 183 -6.05 -8.55 18.63
C ALA A 183 -6.03 -7.02 18.46
N VAL A 184 -7.04 -6.46 17.77
CA VAL A 184 -7.17 -5.02 17.54
C VAL A 184 -7.30 -4.23 18.85
N SER A 185 -7.90 -4.81 19.90
CA SER A 185 -8.00 -4.13 21.20
C SER A 185 -6.63 -3.99 21.89
N LYS A 186 -5.69 -4.91 21.65
CA LYS A 186 -4.31 -4.87 22.15
C LYS A 186 -3.43 -3.85 21.43
N TYR A 187 -3.90 -3.27 20.33
CA TYR A 187 -3.07 -2.36 19.53
C TYR A 187 -2.77 -1.09 20.31
N LYS A 188 -1.49 -0.78 20.42
CA LYS A 188 -1.02 0.44 21.04
C LYS A 188 -1.09 1.56 20.01
N VAL A 189 -1.73 2.65 20.37
CA VAL A 189 -1.82 3.84 19.52
C VAL A 189 -1.09 4.97 20.22
N GLU A 190 -0.01 5.45 19.61
CA GLU A 190 0.74 6.62 20.04
C GLU A 190 0.41 7.77 19.10
N THR A 191 -0.01 8.91 19.64
CA THR A 191 -0.36 10.11 18.86
C THR A 191 0.54 11.26 19.29
N GLN A 192 1.17 11.91 18.32
CA GLN A 192 1.98 13.10 18.51
C GLN A 192 1.43 14.21 17.61
N GLU A 193 1.01 15.32 18.22
CA GLU A 193 0.67 16.53 17.47
C GLU A 193 1.93 17.08 16.78
N LEU A 194 1.84 17.29 15.47
CA LEU A 194 2.93 17.84 14.66
C LEU A 194 2.72 19.32 14.36
N ALA A 195 1.49 19.71 14.02
CA ALA A 195 1.16 21.06 13.61
C ALA A 195 -0.36 21.32 13.64
N LYS A 196 -0.74 22.59 13.56
CA LYS A 196 -2.09 23.04 13.21
C LYS A 196 -2.02 23.71 11.84
N GLU A 197 -2.80 23.21 10.89
CA GLU A 197 -2.80 23.72 9.51
C GLU A 197 -4.18 23.60 8.88
N SER A 198 -4.39 24.30 7.76
CA SER A 198 -5.65 24.24 7.01
C SER A 198 -5.52 23.29 5.83
N VAL A 199 -6.47 22.36 5.68
CA VAL A 199 -6.58 21.46 4.53
C VAL A 199 -7.87 21.79 3.80
N GLU A 200 -7.77 22.23 2.55
CA GLU A 200 -8.92 22.65 1.73
C GLU A 200 -9.86 23.66 2.43
N GLY A 201 -9.28 24.57 3.23
CA GLY A 201 -10.03 25.59 3.98
C GLY A 201 -10.55 25.13 5.34
N GLN A 202 -10.38 23.87 5.72
CA GLN A 202 -10.78 23.34 7.02
C GLN A 202 -9.63 23.37 8.03
N ALA A 203 -9.86 23.96 9.19
CA ALA A 203 -8.89 23.99 10.28
C ALA A 203 -8.64 22.58 10.84
N CYS A 204 -7.41 22.10 10.73
CA CYS A 204 -7.01 20.75 11.10
C CYS A 204 -5.87 20.74 12.13
N VAL A 205 -5.86 19.68 12.95
CA VAL A 205 -4.68 19.27 13.72
C VAL A 205 -4.00 18.14 12.96
N LYS A 206 -2.74 18.33 12.60
CA LYS A 206 -1.89 17.33 11.97
C LYS A 206 -1.20 16.51 13.04
N ASN A 207 -1.46 15.22 13.04
CA ASN A 207 -0.93 14.26 14.00
C ASN A 207 -0.09 13.21 13.29
N LYS A 208 1.05 12.83 13.88
CA LYS A 208 1.69 11.55 13.63
C LYS A 208 1.04 10.52 14.53
N VAL A 209 0.54 9.43 13.96
CA VAL A 209 -0.03 8.31 14.69
C VAL A 209 0.77 7.07 14.37
N THR A 210 1.33 6.46 15.42
CA THR A 210 2.02 5.18 15.33
C THR A 210 1.12 4.12 15.94
N VAL A 211 0.73 3.14 15.13
CA VAL A 211 -0.01 1.96 15.57
C VAL A 211 0.97 0.81 15.70
N THR A 212 1.06 0.22 16.88
CA THR A 212 1.82 -1.01 17.14
C THR A 212 0.82 -2.15 17.28
N ASP A 213 0.94 -3.18 16.44
CA ASP A 213 0.10 -4.37 16.52
C ASP A 213 0.49 -5.31 17.68
N ASP A 214 -0.22 -6.42 17.83
CA ASP A 214 0.03 -7.44 18.85
C ASP A 214 1.31 -8.27 18.61
N LYS A 215 1.98 -8.04 17.47
CA LYS A 215 3.27 -8.64 17.08
C LYS A 215 4.40 -7.60 17.10
N ASP A 216 4.20 -6.47 17.77
CA ASP A 216 5.13 -5.34 17.87
C ASP A 216 5.48 -4.68 16.52
N LYS A 217 4.74 -4.94 15.45
CA LYS A 217 4.91 -4.28 14.16
C LYS A 217 4.33 -2.86 14.26
N LYS A 218 5.17 -1.88 13.94
CA LYS A 218 4.79 -0.47 13.91
C LYS A 218 4.38 -0.05 12.51
N THR A 219 3.23 0.62 12.42
CA THR A 219 2.76 1.30 11.21
C THR A 219 2.54 2.77 11.53
N GLU A 220 3.14 3.66 10.74
CA GLU A 220 3.03 5.10 10.94
C GLU A 220 2.07 5.73 9.94
N PHE A 221 1.26 6.66 10.45
CA PHE A 221 0.32 7.46 9.69
C PHE A 221 0.51 8.93 10.02
N THR A 222 0.38 9.80 9.02
CA THR A 222 0.17 11.23 9.25
C THR A 222 -1.28 11.55 8.95
N ILE A 223 -2.01 12.09 9.92
CA ILE A 223 -3.44 12.32 9.83
C ILE A 223 -3.75 13.77 10.11
N TRP A 224 -4.61 14.35 9.29
CA TRP A 224 -5.17 15.68 9.49
C TRP A 224 -6.60 15.53 9.96
N GLN A 225 -6.85 15.89 11.22
CA GLN A 225 -8.18 15.81 11.83
C GLN A 225 -8.83 17.18 11.84
N ALA A 226 -9.99 17.31 11.21
CA ALA A 226 -10.74 18.56 11.19
C ALA A 226 -11.31 18.86 12.59
N THR A 227 -10.96 20.05 13.11
CA THR A 227 -11.30 20.48 14.48
C THR A 227 -12.80 20.62 14.69
N GLU A 228 -13.52 21.14 13.69
CA GLU A 228 -14.98 21.34 13.73
C GLU A 228 -15.79 20.11 13.27
N MET A 229 -15.12 19.03 12.87
CA MET A 229 -15.77 17.82 12.33
C MET A 229 -15.58 16.61 13.25
N LYS A 230 -15.74 16.77 14.57
CA LYS A 230 -15.55 15.68 15.55
C LYS A 230 -14.21 14.94 15.39
N LYS A 231 -13.14 15.69 15.04
CA LYS A 231 -11.81 15.14 14.74
C LYS A 231 -11.80 14.11 13.60
N PHE A 232 -12.77 14.18 12.69
CA PHE A 232 -12.80 13.33 11.50
C PHE A 232 -11.52 13.55 10.67
N PRO A 233 -10.86 12.47 10.22
CA PRO A 233 -9.67 12.59 9.39
C PRO A 233 -10.04 13.03 7.98
N VAL A 234 -9.62 14.24 7.59
CA VAL A 234 -9.87 14.77 6.24
C VAL A 234 -8.73 14.47 5.27
N LYS A 235 -7.55 14.16 5.81
CA LYS A 235 -6.42 13.63 5.05
C LYS A 235 -5.68 12.59 5.88
N ILE A 236 -5.28 11.51 5.23
CA ILE A 236 -4.45 10.45 5.82
C ILE A 236 -3.32 10.16 4.84
N VAL A 237 -2.09 10.11 5.34
CA VAL A 237 -0.92 9.67 4.60
C VAL A 237 -0.36 8.47 5.33
N SER A 238 -0.24 7.35 4.63
CA SER A 238 0.46 6.15 5.10
C SER A 238 1.69 5.93 4.25
N THR A 239 2.79 5.52 4.87
CA THR A 239 4.01 5.14 4.16
C THR A 239 4.28 3.66 4.41
N ASP A 240 4.35 2.86 3.36
CA ASP A 240 4.70 1.43 3.39
C ASP A 240 5.85 1.22 2.40
N ASP A 241 6.97 0.62 2.84
CA ASP A 241 8.16 0.35 2.00
C ASP A 241 8.64 1.52 1.12
N GLY A 242 8.63 2.75 1.67
CA GLY A 242 9.05 3.96 0.97
C GLY A 242 8.04 4.52 -0.05
N GLN A 243 6.88 3.88 -0.20
CA GLN A 243 5.77 4.36 -1.01
C GLN A 243 4.71 5.00 -0.12
N ALA A 244 4.40 6.27 -0.40
CA ALA A 244 3.34 6.99 0.30
C ALA A 244 2.01 6.83 -0.44
N ALA A 245 0.96 6.49 0.29
CA ALA A 245 -0.42 6.58 -0.17
C ALA A 245 -1.13 7.69 0.62
N THR A 246 -1.80 8.59 -0.10
CA THR A 246 -2.58 9.69 0.47
C THR A 246 -4.05 9.46 0.21
N MET A 247 -4.88 9.58 1.24
CA MET A 247 -6.34 9.59 1.15
C MET A 247 -6.83 10.96 1.58
N THR A 248 -7.58 11.64 0.72
CA THR A 248 -8.20 12.94 1.03
C THR A 248 -9.71 12.81 0.97
N PHE A 249 -10.40 13.14 2.06
CA PHE A 249 -11.85 13.05 2.17
C PHE A 249 -12.50 14.41 1.93
N LYS A 250 -13.51 14.42 1.06
CA LYS A 250 -14.30 15.59 0.64
C LYS A 250 -15.79 15.29 0.78
N GLU A 251 -16.60 16.33 0.95
CA GLU A 251 -18.06 16.19 1.07
C GLU A 251 -18.47 15.16 2.14
N VAL A 252 -17.79 15.18 3.29
CA VAL A 252 -18.01 14.24 4.39
C VAL A 252 -19.39 14.45 5.01
N LYS A 253 -20.14 13.36 5.14
CA LYS A 253 -21.41 13.30 5.87
C LYS A 253 -21.26 12.31 7.02
N LEU A 254 -21.32 12.79 8.26
CA LEU A 254 -21.25 11.97 9.48
C LEU A 254 -22.59 11.36 9.88
N THR A 255 -23.42 11.05 8.89
CA THR A 255 -24.71 10.40 9.07
C THR A 255 -24.57 8.92 8.75
N LYS A 256 -25.35 8.07 9.44
CA LYS A 256 -25.36 6.63 9.20
C LYS A 256 -25.80 6.33 7.75
N PRO A 257 -24.97 5.68 6.93
CA PRO A 257 -25.39 5.27 5.60
C PRO A 257 -26.44 4.14 5.65
N GLU A 258 -27.38 4.15 4.70
CA GLU A 258 -28.40 3.11 4.51
C GLU A 258 -27.81 1.69 4.47
N GLY A 259 -28.42 0.75 5.20
CA GLY A 259 -27.86 -0.60 5.35
C GLY A 259 -27.77 -1.40 4.04
N SER A 260 -28.73 -1.19 3.13
CA SER A 260 -28.84 -1.91 1.86
C SER A 260 -27.71 -1.63 0.89
N GLN A 261 -26.99 -0.50 1.03
CA GLN A 261 -25.85 -0.20 0.15
C GLN A 261 -24.68 -1.16 0.36
N PHE A 262 -24.64 -1.87 1.49
CA PHE A 262 -23.60 -2.82 1.84
C PHE A 262 -23.97 -4.27 1.44
N ASP A 263 -24.99 -4.47 0.61
CA ASP A 263 -25.31 -5.76 0.01
C ASP A 263 -25.07 -5.69 -1.52
N PRO A 264 -24.62 -6.80 -2.16
CA PRO A 264 -24.53 -6.85 -3.61
C PRO A 264 -25.93 -6.77 -4.24
N PRO A 265 -26.06 -6.24 -5.47
CA PRO A 265 -27.33 -6.25 -6.19
C PRO A 265 -27.89 -7.66 -6.37
N LYS A 266 -29.19 -7.83 -6.11
CA LYS A 266 -29.85 -9.15 -6.11
C LYS A 266 -29.99 -9.77 -7.50
N ASP A 267 -29.98 -8.94 -8.54
CA ASP A 267 -30.14 -9.32 -9.95
C ASP A 267 -28.80 -9.62 -10.64
N PHE A 268 -27.67 -9.56 -9.92
CA PHE A 268 -26.36 -9.80 -10.49
C PHE A 268 -25.94 -11.26 -10.37
N LYS A 269 -25.21 -11.75 -11.38
CA LYS A 269 -24.62 -13.10 -11.34
C LYS A 269 -23.46 -13.16 -10.35
N LYS A 270 -23.58 -14.04 -9.35
CA LYS A 270 -22.52 -14.34 -8.37
C LYS A 270 -21.48 -15.29 -8.95
N TYR A 271 -20.22 -15.05 -8.62
CA TYR A 271 -19.07 -15.94 -8.83
C TYR A 271 -18.34 -16.18 -7.50
N ASP A 272 -17.74 -17.37 -7.36
CA ASP A 272 -17.05 -17.78 -6.12
C ASP A 272 -15.73 -17.05 -5.87
N ASN A 273 -15.14 -16.47 -6.92
CA ASN A 273 -13.94 -15.64 -6.82
C ASN A 273 -13.75 -14.82 -8.10
N PHE A 274 -12.81 -13.88 -8.04
CA PHE A 274 -12.49 -13.01 -9.16
C PHE A 274 -12.01 -13.77 -10.40
N MET A 275 -11.23 -14.85 -10.24
CA MET A 275 -10.71 -15.64 -11.35
C MET A 275 -11.84 -16.35 -12.12
N ALA A 276 -12.84 -16.89 -11.42
CA ALA A 276 -14.01 -17.50 -12.04
C ALA A 276 -14.82 -16.48 -12.86
N LEU A 277 -14.98 -15.26 -12.32
CA LEU A 277 -15.64 -14.15 -13.03
C LEU A 277 -14.86 -13.79 -14.30
N MET A 278 -13.54 -13.60 -14.21
CA MET A 278 -12.67 -13.27 -15.34
C MET A 278 -12.65 -14.36 -16.42
N MET A 279 -12.59 -15.63 -16.02
CA MET A 279 -12.60 -16.75 -16.95
C MET A 279 -13.89 -16.78 -17.78
N GLU A 280 -15.05 -16.51 -17.17
CA GLU A 280 -16.31 -16.40 -17.91
C GLU A 280 -16.28 -15.24 -18.91
N GLN A 281 -15.77 -14.07 -18.51
CA GLN A 281 -15.67 -12.93 -19.42
C GLN A 281 -14.75 -13.22 -20.61
N MET A 282 -13.62 -13.88 -20.38
CA MET A 282 -12.70 -14.29 -21.45
C MET A 282 -13.33 -15.32 -22.41
N LYS A 283 -14.13 -16.26 -21.90
CA LYS A 283 -14.89 -17.20 -22.75
C LYS A 283 -15.91 -16.46 -23.63
N GLY A 284 -16.61 -15.47 -23.06
CA GLY A 284 -17.60 -14.66 -23.78
C GLY A 284 -17.01 -13.77 -24.87
N MET A 285 -15.74 -13.36 -24.75
CA MET A 285 -15.04 -12.53 -25.73
C MET A 285 -14.36 -13.30 -26.86
N GLY A 286 -14.45 -14.64 -26.87
CA GLY A 286 -13.69 -15.52 -27.76
C GLY A 286 -12.25 -15.61 -27.28
N GLY A 287 -11.84 -16.81 -26.82
CA GLY A 287 -10.53 -17.05 -26.20
C GLY A 287 -9.31 -16.61 -27.05
N PRO A 288 -8.08 -16.72 -26.51
CA PRO A 288 -6.86 -16.36 -27.23
C PRO A 288 -6.75 -17.22 -28.50
N GLY A 289 -7.16 -16.66 -29.64
CA GLY A 289 -7.40 -17.42 -30.87
C GLY A 289 -8.46 -16.83 -31.81
N GLY A 290 -9.11 -15.72 -31.48
CA GLY A 290 -9.97 -14.96 -32.40
C GLY A 290 -9.21 -14.32 -33.55
N LEU A 291 -8.67 -15.12 -34.47
CA LEU A 291 -8.34 -14.67 -35.82
C LEU A 291 -9.66 -14.24 -36.49
N PRO A 292 -9.74 -13.03 -37.08
CA PRO A 292 -10.90 -12.66 -37.88
C PRO A 292 -11.02 -13.65 -39.05
N PRO A 293 -12.25 -14.07 -39.44
CA PRO A 293 -12.43 -14.84 -40.66
C PRO A 293 -11.92 -13.98 -41.82
N GLY A 294 -10.82 -14.44 -42.43
CA GLY A 294 -10.30 -13.88 -43.67
C GLY A 294 -11.39 -13.93 -44.73
N LYS A 295 -11.58 -12.78 -45.39
CA LYS A 295 -12.31 -12.69 -46.65
C LYS A 295 -11.57 -13.43 -47.76
#